data_AF-A0A958RCN8-F1
#
_entry.id   AF-A0A958RCN8-F1
#
_cell.length_a   1.000
_cell.length_b   1.000
_cell.length_c   1.000
_cell.angle_alpha   90.00
_cell.angle_beta   90.00
_cell.angle_gamma   90.00
#
_symmetry.space_group_name_H-M   'P 1'
#
loop_
_entity.id
_entity.type
_entity.pdbx_description
1 polymer ?
#
loop_
_entity_poly.entity_id
_entity_poly.type
_entity_poly.pdbx_seq_one_letter_code
_entity_poly.pdbx_strand_id
1 'polypeptide(L)'
;MSNRQSREDIFRWLLIGFIVSVLLVRMVPVFRFILGLLIVLIIGGAVGGGLWYFLIKRRRDKAYAASTEGQISQRIAYCEQEMEKQEDEIKEIEENIQDLQAQLVSSNEIAPQNRRESESLIRAFRSQLELRRSKMVFYNACVRKLEVLLHNQRLASDLEIKKKKLEKFRENNFEELAKLESLRSDVEMETLYLETIDQLSQRIQDTNTVDDAEVLQKELDKMMKELEC
;
A
#
# COMPACT_ATOMS: atom_id res chain seq x y z
N MET A 1 21.64 -16.16 -29.56
CA MET A 1 21.53 -17.62 -29.86
C MET A 1 21.64 -18.53 -28.63
N SER A 2 22.28 -18.11 -27.52
CA SER A 2 22.47 -18.95 -26.32
C SER A 2 21.21 -19.38 -25.56
N ASN A 3 20.10 -18.62 -25.60
CA ASN A 3 18.92 -18.89 -24.78
C ASN A 3 17.98 -19.97 -25.37
N ARG A 4 18.13 -20.30 -26.66
CA ARG A 4 17.31 -21.30 -27.35
C ARG A 4 17.82 -22.72 -27.10
N GLN A 5 19.15 -22.87 -27.06
CA GLN A 5 19.84 -24.14 -26.81
C GLN A 5 19.60 -24.64 -25.39
N SER A 6 19.67 -23.74 -24.39
CA SER A 6 19.35 -24.05 -22.98
C SER A 6 17.92 -24.58 -22.79
N ARG A 7 16.92 -24.02 -23.50
CA ARG A 7 15.53 -24.52 -23.46
C ARG A 7 15.40 -25.92 -24.04
N GLU A 8 16.12 -26.24 -25.11
CA GLU A 8 16.07 -27.57 -25.74
C GLU A 8 16.78 -28.62 -24.88
N ASP A 9 17.89 -28.27 -24.22
CA ASP A 9 18.59 -29.15 -23.30
C ASP A 9 17.75 -29.43 -22.04
N ILE A 10 17.09 -28.42 -21.47
CA ILE A 10 16.15 -28.59 -20.35
C ILE A 10 14.99 -29.51 -20.77
N PHE A 11 14.44 -29.32 -21.98
CA PHE A 11 13.35 -30.15 -22.49
C PHE A 11 13.80 -31.61 -22.69
N ARG A 12 15.01 -31.84 -23.20
CA ARG A 12 15.58 -33.19 -23.35
C ARG A 12 15.80 -33.88 -22.01
N TRP A 13 16.36 -33.19 -21.02
CA TRP A 13 16.54 -33.73 -19.67
C TRP A 13 15.22 -34.05 -18.98
N LEU A 14 14.18 -33.22 -19.17
CA LEU A 14 12.83 -33.49 -18.67
C LEU A 14 12.20 -34.72 -19.34
N LEU A 15 12.38 -34.88 -20.65
CA LEU A 15 11.83 -36.01 -21.42
C LEU A 15 12.50 -37.34 -21.02
N ILE A 16 13.83 -37.33 -20.87
CA ILE A 16 14.60 -38.48 -20.38
C ILE A 16 14.17 -38.84 -18.95
N GLY A 17 14.04 -37.84 -18.07
CA GLY A 17 13.57 -38.05 -16.70
C GLY A 17 12.16 -38.65 -16.63
N PHE A 18 11.26 -38.22 -17.52
CA PHE A 18 9.91 -38.77 -17.63
C PHE A 18 9.91 -40.23 -18.09
N ILE A 19 10.71 -40.57 -19.11
CA ILE A 19 10.82 -41.95 -19.63
C ILE A 19 11.41 -42.90 -18.56
N VAL A 20 12.48 -42.47 -17.87
CA VAL A 20 13.11 -43.26 -16.81
C VAL A 20 12.15 -43.46 -15.62
N SER A 21 11.38 -42.43 -15.27
CA SER A 21 10.34 -42.49 -14.24
C SER A 21 9.27 -43.53 -14.60
N VAL A 22 8.76 -43.53 -15.84
CA VAL A 22 7.76 -44.50 -16.32
C VAL A 22 8.32 -45.93 -16.31
N LEU A 23 9.59 -46.12 -16.68
CA LEU A 23 10.23 -47.43 -16.69
C LEU A 23 10.44 -47.99 -15.26
N LEU A 24 10.86 -47.16 -14.31
CA LEU A 24 11.01 -47.53 -12.90
C LEU A 24 9.66 -47.90 -12.24
N VAL A 25 8.59 -47.18 -12.59
CA VAL A 25 7.21 -47.47 -12.14
C VAL A 25 6.68 -48.82 -12.64
N ARG A 26 7.20 -49.31 -13.78
CA ARG A 26 6.84 -50.65 -14.31
C ARG A 26 7.52 -51.76 -13.50
N MET A 27 8.80 -51.60 -13.16
CA MET A 27 9.67 -52.64 -12.61
C MET A 27 9.50 -52.86 -11.11
N VAL A 28 9.24 -51.80 -10.33
CA VAL A 28 9.24 -51.91 -8.87
C VAL A 28 7.90 -51.46 -8.28
N PRO A 29 7.12 -52.36 -7.64
CA PRO A 29 5.79 -52.02 -7.11
C PRO A 29 5.86 -50.97 -5.99
N VAL A 30 6.97 -50.88 -5.25
CA VAL A 30 7.19 -49.87 -4.20
C VAL A 30 7.20 -48.44 -4.77
N PHE A 31 7.74 -48.24 -5.99
CA PHE A 31 7.76 -46.91 -6.62
C PHE A 31 6.36 -46.43 -7.03
N ARG A 32 5.40 -47.33 -7.28
CA ARG A 32 3.99 -46.95 -7.54
C ARG A 32 3.34 -46.31 -6.31
N PHE A 33 3.60 -46.86 -5.12
CA PHE A 33 3.10 -46.31 -3.88
C PHE A 33 3.73 -44.95 -3.55
N ILE A 34 5.05 -44.83 -3.72
CA ILE A 34 5.77 -43.57 -3.47
C ILE A 34 5.29 -42.47 -4.44
N LEU A 35 5.17 -42.78 -5.74
CA LEU A 35 4.76 -41.82 -6.75
C LEU A 35 3.27 -41.43 -6.59
N GLY A 36 2.41 -42.38 -6.22
CA GLY A 36 1.02 -42.11 -5.85
C GLY A 36 0.90 -41.18 -4.64
N LEU A 37 1.68 -41.43 -3.59
CA LEU A 37 1.70 -40.60 -2.37
C LEU A 37 2.20 -39.18 -2.68
N LEU A 38 3.24 -39.06 -3.51
CA LEU A 38 3.77 -37.77 -3.94
C LEU A 38 2.76 -36.96 -4.75
N ILE A 39 2.03 -37.60 -5.67
CA ILE A 39 0.94 -36.96 -6.42
C ILE A 39 -0.17 -36.49 -5.47
N VAL A 40 -0.58 -37.30 -4.50
CA VAL A 40 -1.61 -36.93 -3.51
C VAL A 40 -1.15 -35.75 -2.66
N LEU A 41 0.12 -35.69 -2.25
CA LEU A 41 0.67 -34.55 -1.52
C LEU A 41 0.71 -33.27 -2.36
N ILE A 42 1.07 -33.37 -3.65
CA ILE A 42 1.06 -32.22 -4.56
C ILE A 42 -0.37 -31.71 -4.75
N ILE A 43 -1.33 -32.60 -5.00
CA ILE A 43 -2.74 -32.21 -5.18
C ILE A 43 -3.28 -31.63 -3.87
N GLY A 44 -3.01 -32.26 -2.73
CA GLY A 44 -3.43 -31.77 -1.41
C GLY A 44 -2.83 -30.41 -1.07
N GLY A 45 -1.55 -30.20 -1.38
CA GLY A 45 -0.86 -28.91 -1.23
C GLY A 45 -1.40 -27.83 -2.16
N ALA A 46 -1.67 -28.16 -3.42
CA ALA A 46 -2.24 -27.22 -4.39
C ALA A 46 -3.68 -26.82 -4.02
N VAL A 47 -4.52 -27.78 -3.62
CA VAL A 47 -5.90 -27.52 -3.19
C VAL A 47 -5.92 -26.76 -1.87
N GLY A 48 -5.14 -27.20 -0.88
CA GLY A 48 -5.04 -26.53 0.43
C GLY A 48 -4.47 -25.11 0.32
N GLY A 49 -3.39 -24.94 -0.44
CA GLY A 49 -2.79 -23.63 -0.73
C GLY A 49 -3.71 -22.72 -1.54
N GLY A 50 -4.41 -23.26 -2.54
CA GLY A 50 -5.41 -22.55 -3.32
C GLY A 50 -6.58 -22.06 -2.47
N LEU A 51 -7.12 -22.92 -1.60
CA LEU A 51 -8.17 -22.57 -0.64
C LEU A 51 -7.69 -21.51 0.36
N TRP A 52 -6.48 -21.66 0.92
CA TRP A 52 -5.90 -20.69 1.85
C TRP A 52 -5.69 -19.32 1.21
N TYR A 53 -5.11 -19.30 -0.01
CA TYR A 53 -4.94 -18.09 -0.80
C TYR A 53 -6.28 -17.41 -1.10
N PHE A 54 -7.28 -18.19 -1.50
CA PHE A 54 -8.63 -17.68 -1.77
C PHE A 54 -9.30 -17.10 -0.53
N LEU A 55 -9.15 -17.75 0.64
CA LEU A 55 -9.69 -17.26 1.91
C LEU A 55 -9.02 -15.96 2.36
N ILE A 56 -7.69 -15.86 2.28
CA ILE A 56 -6.95 -14.63 2.59
C ILE A 56 -7.36 -13.51 1.63
N LYS A 57 -7.41 -13.79 0.32
CA LYS A 57 -7.82 -12.82 -0.69
C LYS A 57 -9.22 -12.28 -0.37
N ARG A 58 -10.18 -13.16 -0.10
CA ARG A 58 -11.56 -12.78 0.26
C ARG A 58 -11.64 -11.93 1.53
N ARG A 59 -10.79 -12.17 2.53
CA ARG A 59 -10.73 -11.33 3.73
C ARG A 59 -10.19 -9.93 3.43
N ARG A 60 -9.13 -9.82 2.63
CA ARG A 60 -8.58 -8.52 2.20
C ARG A 60 -9.57 -7.75 1.35
N ASP A 61 -10.25 -8.41 0.42
CA ASP A 61 -11.25 -7.77 -0.44
C ASP A 61 -12.44 -7.26 0.38
N LYS A 62 -12.87 -8.02 1.40
CA LYS A 62 -13.89 -7.55 2.35
C LYS A 62 -13.41 -6.37 3.20
N ALA A 63 -12.16 -6.39 3.67
CA ALA A 63 -11.60 -5.29 4.44
C ALA A 63 -11.47 -4.02 3.58
N TYR A 64 -11.03 -4.16 2.33
CA TYR A 64 -10.98 -3.07 1.36
C TYR A 64 -12.40 -2.55 1.06
N ALA A 65 -13.36 -3.43 0.76
CA ALA A 65 -14.75 -3.06 0.53
C ALA A 65 -15.40 -2.34 1.72
N ALA A 66 -15.00 -2.68 2.96
CA ALA A 66 -15.48 -2.01 4.15
C ALA A 66 -14.82 -0.62 4.37
N SER A 67 -13.62 -0.41 3.85
CA SER A 67 -12.92 0.88 3.93
C SER A 67 -13.66 1.96 3.13
N THR A 68 -13.52 3.23 3.54
CA THR A 68 -14.11 4.36 2.82
C THR A 68 -13.62 4.39 1.36
N GLU A 69 -12.35 4.06 1.13
CA GLU A 69 -11.74 4.01 -0.20
C GLU A 69 -12.42 2.97 -1.09
N GLY A 70 -12.65 1.77 -0.56
CA GLY A 70 -13.35 0.71 -1.27
C GLY A 70 -14.83 1.03 -1.50
N GLN A 71 -15.51 1.65 -0.54
CA GLN A 71 -16.90 2.11 -0.71
C GLN A 71 -17.02 3.17 -1.81
N ILE A 72 -16.10 4.14 -1.86
CA ILE A 72 -16.06 5.15 -2.93
C ILE A 72 -15.77 4.49 -4.27
N SER A 73 -14.80 3.57 -4.33
CA SER A 73 -14.44 2.83 -5.54
C SER A 73 -15.62 2.00 -6.07
N GLN A 74 -16.37 1.32 -5.19
CA GLN A 74 -17.56 0.56 -5.56
C GLN A 74 -18.67 1.45 -6.12
N ARG A 75 -18.85 2.65 -5.56
CA ARG A 75 -19.83 3.62 -6.06
C ARG A 75 -19.43 4.18 -7.43
N ILE A 76 -18.14 4.40 -7.67
CA ILE A 76 -17.64 4.78 -9.00
C ILE A 76 -17.96 3.68 -10.01
N ALA A 77 -17.59 2.42 -9.71
CA ALA A 77 -17.88 1.29 -10.58
C ALA A 77 -19.38 1.11 -10.85
N TYR A 78 -20.22 1.31 -9.84
CA TYR A 78 -21.68 1.31 -10.00
C TYR A 78 -22.15 2.41 -10.96
N CYS A 79 -21.65 3.65 -10.82
CA CYS A 79 -22.00 4.74 -11.72
C CYS A 79 -21.52 4.49 -13.15
N GLU A 80 -20.33 3.92 -13.34
CA GLU A 80 -19.80 3.54 -14.66
C GLU A 80 -20.67 2.47 -15.32
N GLN A 81 -21.07 1.44 -14.57
CA GLN A 81 -21.96 0.39 -15.07
C GLN A 81 -23.34 0.94 -15.47
N GLU A 82 -23.91 1.83 -14.66
CA GLU A 82 -25.18 2.48 -15.01
C GLU A 82 -25.02 3.37 -16.25
N MET A 83 -23.89 4.04 -16.43
CA MET A 83 -23.61 4.82 -17.64
C MET A 83 -23.54 3.94 -18.89
N GLU A 84 -22.84 2.80 -18.83
CA GLU A 84 -22.77 1.83 -19.93
C GLU A 84 -24.18 1.35 -20.33
N LYS A 85 -24.99 0.99 -19.34
CA LYS A 85 -26.40 0.62 -19.58
C LYS A 85 -27.22 1.75 -20.21
N GLN A 86 -27.06 2.99 -19.73
CA GLN A 86 -27.76 4.13 -20.33
C GLN A 86 -27.28 4.40 -21.76
N GLU A 87 -26.01 4.16 -22.08
CA GLU A 87 -25.46 4.31 -23.44
C GLU A 87 -26.09 3.30 -24.41
N ASP A 88 -26.20 2.04 -23.99
CA ASP A 88 -26.84 0.99 -24.81
C ASP A 88 -28.33 1.30 -25.04
N GLU A 89 -29.05 1.71 -24.00
CA GLU A 89 -30.46 2.11 -24.13
C GLU A 89 -30.62 3.35 -25.05
N ILE A 90 -29.65 4.28 -25.05
CA ILE A 90 -29.67 5.43 -25.98
C ILE A 90 -29.53 4.95 -27.43
N LYS A 91 -28.58 4.04 -27.71
CA LYS A 91 -28.39 3.48 -29.05
C LYS A 91 -29.65 2.79 -29.54
N GLU A 92 -30.26 1.95 -28.70
CA GLU A 92 -31.51 1.25 -29.02
C GLU A 92 -32.64 2.25 -29.34
N ILE A 93 -32.79 3.32 -28.57
CA ILE A 93 -33.82 4.34 -28.83
C ILE A 93 -33.53 5.10 -30.14
N GLU A 94 -32.26 5.42 -30.41
CA GLU A 94 -31.87 6.11 -31.65
C GLU A 94 -32.17 5.24 -32.89
N GLU A 95 -31.86 3.95 -32.83
CA GLU A 95 -32.20 2.97 -33.87
C GLU A 95 -33.72 2.89 -34.09
N ASN A 96 -34.51 2.78 -33.02
CA ASN A 96 -35.98 2.75 -33.10
C ASN A 96 -36.56 4.04 -33.71
N ILE A 97 -36.01 5.21 -33.34
CA ILE A 97 -36.41 6.50 -33.94
C ILE A 97 -36.09 6.51 -35.44
N GLN A 98 -34.91 6.02 -35.83
CA GLN A 98 -34.47 6.01 -37.22
C GLN A 98 -35.32 5.06 -38.07
N ASP A 99 -35.62 3.87 -37.56
CA ASP A 99 -36.49 2.89 -38.23
C ASP A 99 -37.90 3.46 -38.45
N LEU A 100 -38.53 4.03 -37.41
CA LEU A 100 -39.84 4.66 -37.53
C LEU A 100 -39.84 5.82 -38.54
N GLN A 101 -38.77 6.62 -38.58
CA GLN A 101 -38.64 7.70 -39.56
C GLN A 101 -38.44 7.17 -40.98
N ALA A 102 -37.66 6.11 -41.17
CA ALA A 102 -37.45 5.49 -42.47
C ALA A 102 -38.77 4.91 -43.02
N GLN A 103 -39.53 4.19 -42.18
CA GLN A 103 -40.83 3.64 -42.54
C GLN A 103 -41.85 4.71 -42.91
N LEU A 104 -41.80 5.87 -42.24
CA LEU A 104 -42.64 7.03 -42.55
C LEU A 104 -42.34 7.67 -43.91
N VAL A 105 -41.09 7.60 -44.37
CA VAL A 105 -40.64 8.20 -45.64
C VAL A 105 -40.79 7.21 -46.81
N SER A 106 -40.56 5.93 -46.58
CA SER A 106 -40.53 4.91 -47.65
C SER A 106 -41.92 4.46 -48.12
N SER A 107 -42.95 4.57 -47.27
CA SER A 107 -44.29 4.13 -47.62
C SER A 107 -45.10 5.29 -48.22
N ASN A 108 -45.31 5.24 -49.54
CA ASN A 108 -46.07 6.27 -50.29
C ASN A 108 -47.58 6.31 -49.93
N GLU A 109 -48.11 5.29 -49.26
CA GLU A 109 -49.53 5.16 -48.90
C GLU A 109 -49.73 4.80 -47.42
N ILE A 110 -49.08 5.51 -46.49
CA ILE A 110 -49.35 5.32 -45.06
C ILE A 110 -50.70 5.94 -44.72
N ALA A 111 -51.58 5.14 -44.10
CA ALA A 111 -52.83 5.64 -43.55
C ALA A 111 -52.56 6.82 -42.58
N PRO A 112 -53.33 7.93 -42.66
CA PRO A 112 -53.07 9.13 -41.85
C PRO A 112 -53.09 8.87 -40.34
N GLN A 113 -53.79 7.83 -39.89
CA GLN A 113 -53.78 7.38 -38.50
C GLN A 113 -52.42 6.81 -38.08
N ASN A 114 -51.88 5.85 -38.85
CA ASN A 114 -50.58 5.22 -38.58
C ASN A 114 -49.43 6.25 -38.60
N ARG A 115 -49.56 7.28 -39.44
CA ARG A 115 -48.61 8.41 -39.47
C ARG A 115 -48.62 9.19 -38.16
N ARG A 116 -49.80 9.57 -37.66
CA ARG A 116 -49.95 10.28 -36.38
C ARG A 116 -49.46 9.45 -35.19
N GLU A 117 -49.74 8.15 -35.19
CA GLU A 117 -49.27 7.24 -34.15
C GLU A 117 -47.75 7.12 -34.14
N SER A 118 -47.13 6.95 -35.32
CA SER A 118 -45.67 6.91 -35.47
C SER A 118 -45.00 8.22 -35.03
N GLU A 119 -45.57 9.38 -35.42
CA GLU A 119 -45.08 10.69 -34.98
C GLU A 119 -45.24 10.91 -33.46
N SER A 120 -46.29 10.36 -32.85
CA SER A 120 -46.47 10.35 -31.39
C SER A 120 -45.40 9.50 -30.71
N LEU A 121 -45.13 8.30 -31.24
CA LEU A 121 -44.15 7.37 -30.70
C LEU A 121 -42.72 7.93 -30.81
N ILE A 122 -42.37 8.55 -31.95
CA ILE A 122 -41.09 9.26 -32.12
C ILE A 122 -40.92 10.38 -31.09
N ARG A 123 -41.96 11.15 -30.78
CA ARG A 123 -41.89 12.19 -29.74
C ARG A 123 -41.66 11.58 -28.34
N ALA A 124 -42.34 10.48 -28.03
CA ALA A 124 -42.13 9.77 -26.76
C ALA A 124 -40.69 9.24 -26.64
N PHE A 125 -40.16 8.64 -27.71
CA PHE A 125 -38.77 8.18 -27.75
C PHE A 125 -37.77 9.33 -27.58
N ARG A 126 -37.99 10.48 -28.23
CA ARG A 126 -37.13 11.66 -28.06
C ARG A 126 -37.11 12.17 -26.62
N SER A 127 -38.26 12.20 -25.95
CA SER A 127 -38.34 12.57 -24.53
C SER A 127 -37.57 11.57 -23.64
N GLN A 128 -37.69 10.28 -23.93
CA GLN A 128 -36.94 9.22 -23.23
C GLN A 128 -35.42 9.32 -23.46
N LEU A 129 -35.00 9.70 -24.66
CA LEU A 129 -33.60 9.92 -25.02
C LEU A 129 -33.00 11.12 -24.27
N GLU A 130 -33.73 12.23 -24.17
CA GLU A 130 -33.32 13.40 -23.37
C GLU A 130 -33.14 13.03 -21.89
N LEU A 131 -34.09 12.26 -21.32
CA LEU A 131 -34.01 11.79 -19.95
C LEU A 131 -32.74 10.96 -19.70
N ARG A 132 -32.41 10.03 -20.60
CA ARG A 132 -31.22 9.17 -20.47
C ARG A 132 -29.93 9.95 -20.61
N ARG A 133 -29.85 10.89 -21.56
CA ARG A 133 -28.71 11.80 -21.69
C ARG A 133 -28.50 12.63 -20.42
N SER A 134 -29.59 13.13 -19.81
CA SER A 134 -29.52 13.83 -18.52
C SER A 134 -29.00 12.93 -17.40
N LYS A 135 -29.46 11.66 -17.32
CA LYS A 135 -28.92 10.66 -16.38
C LYS A 135 -27.42 10.42 -16.59
N MET A 136 -26.96 10.27 -17.83
CA MET A 136 -25.52 10.11 -18.12
C MET A 136 -24.70 11.30 -17.62
N VAL A 137 -25.18 12.52 -17.85
CA VAL A 137 -24.51 13.74 -17.35
C VAL A 137 -24.45 13.73 -15.82
N PHE A 138 -25.54 13.34 -15.16
CA PHE A 138 -25.60 13.21 -13.70
C PHE A 138 -24.60 12.17 -13.18
N TYR A 139 -24.58 10.96 -13.74
CA TYR A 139 -23.65 9.92 -13.32
C TYR A 139 -22.19 10.32 -13.56
N ASN A 140 -21.88 10.97 -14.68
CA ASN A 140 -20.54 11.49 -14.95
C ASN A 140 -20.12 12.54 -13.90
N ALA A 141 -21.02 13.45 -13.53
CA ALA A 141 -20.78 14.40 -12.45
C ALA A 141 -20.57 13.71 -11.09
N CYS A 142 -21.31 12.64 -10.80
CA CYS A 142 -21.12 11.83 -9.60
C CYS A 142 -19.74 11.17 -9.58
N VAL A 143 -19.31 10.53 -10.68
CA VAL A 143 -17.99 9.90 -10.79
C VAL A 143 -16.89 10.92 -10.51
N ARG A 144 -16.89 12.07 -11.18
CA ARG A 144 -15.89 13.13 -10.96
C ARG A 144 -15.84 13.59 -9.50
N LYS A 145 -16.99 13.76 -8.85
CA LYS A 145 -17.04 14.14 -7.43
C LYS A 145 -16.47 13.05 -6.53
N LEU A 146 -16.78 11.79 -6.81
CA LEU A 146 -16.28 10.64 -6.04
C LEU A 146 -14.76 10.48 -6.21
N GLU A 147 -14.21 10.69 -7.41
CA GLU A 147 -12.77 10.67 -7.67
C GLU A 147 -12.03 11.77 -6.90
N VAL A 148 -12.58 12.98 -6.88
CA VAL A 148 -12.02 14.09 -6.09
C VAL A 148 -12.05 13.76 -4.59
N LEU A 149 -13.15 13.21 -4.08
CA LEU A 149 -13.23 12.77 -2.68
C LEU A 149 -12.20 11.68 -2.36
N LEU A 150 -12.03 10.71 -3.25
CA LEU A 150 -11.04 9.63 -3.12
C LEU A 150 -9.62 10.19 -3.04
N HIS A 151 -9.29 11.11 -3.95
CA HIS A 151 -7.98 11.75 -4.00
C HIS A 151 -7.71 12.56 -2.73
N ASN A 152 -8.69 13.36 -2.29
CA ASN A 152 -8.57 14.16 -1.08
C ASN A 152 -8.39 13.30 0.17
N GLN A 153 -9.11 12.17 0.27
CA GLN A 153 -8.97 11.25 1.38
C GLN A 153 -7.57 10.62 1.42
N ARG A 154 -7.05 10.17 0.28
CA ARG A 154 -5.68 9.63 0.18
C ARG A 154 -4.65 10.68 0.60
N LEU A 155 -4.79 11.90 0.09
CA LEU A 155 -3.89 13.01 0.43
C LEU A 155 -3.95 13.37 1.93
N ALA A 156 -5.15 13.38 2.53
CA ALA A 156 -5.29 13.62 3.97
C ALA A 156 -4.60 12.53 4.81
N SER A 157 -4.75 11.26 4.42
CA SER A 157 -4.08 10.13 5.09
C SER A 157 -2.55 10.23 4.98
N ASP A 158 -2.03 10.54 3.78
CA ASP A 158 -0.59 10.74 3.56
C ASP A 158 -0.03 11.90 4.37
N LEU A 159 -0.77 13.01 4.45
CA LEU A 159 -0.37 14.16 5.27
C LEU A 159 -0.33 13.81 6.74
N GLU A 160 -1.29 13.03 7.24
CA GLU A 160 -1.29 12.57 8.64
C GLU A 160 -0.06 11.71 8.95
N ILE A 161 0.27 10.76 8.08
CA ILE A 161 1.47 9.91 8.22
C ILE A 161 2.74 10.77 8.24
N LYS A 162 2.84 11.73 7.31
CA LYS A 162 4.00 12.64 7.23
C LYS A 162 4.11 13.55 8.46
N LYS A 163 2.99 14.04 8.98
CA LYS A 163 2.96 14.84 10.23
C LYS A 163 3.46 14.03 11.42
N LYS A 164 2.95 12.80 11.61
CA LYS A 164 3.43 11.89 12.68
C LYS A 164 4.92 11.60 12.55
N LYS A 165 5.40 11.39 11.32
CA LYS A 165 6.84 11.17 11.06
C LYS A 165 7.68 12.41 11.41
N LEU A 166 7.17 13.60 11.10
CA LEU A 166 7.83 14.86 11.45
C LEU A 166 7.87 15.08 12.97
N GLU A 167 6.77 14.79 13.68
CA GLU A 167 6.73 14.86 15.15
C GLU A 167 7.76 13.92 15.78
N LYS A 168 7.88 12.69 15.28
CA LYS A 168 8.90 11.74 15.72
C LYS A 168 10.33 12.25 15.48
N PHE A 169 10.59 12.89 14.34
CA PHE A 169 11.90 13.50 14.10
C PHE A 169 12.19 14.66 15.07
N ARG A 170 11.18 15.46 15.41
CA ARG A 170 11.35 16.52 16.40
C ARG A 170 11.66 15.96 17.78
N GLU A 171 10.94 14.93 18.22
CA GLU A 171 11.18 14.24 19.50
C GLU A 171 12.60 13.67 19.57
N ASN A 172 13.02 12.94 18.54
CA ASN A 172 14.38 12.42 18.43
C ASN A 172 15.43 13.54 18.50
N ASN A 173 15.21 14.66 17.82
CA ASN A 173 16.13 15.80 17.86
C ASN A 173 16.26 16.40 19.26
N PHE A 174 15.18 16.45 20.05
CA PHE A 174 15.25 16.91 21.44
C PHE A 174 16.04 15.93 22.31
N GLU A 175 15.89 14.62 22.10
CA GLU A 175 16.69 13.60 22.78
C GLU A 175 18.18 13.70 22.43
N GLU A 176 18.50 13.91 21.15
CA GLU A 176 19.87 14.13 20.68
C GLU A 176 20.48 15.41 21.26
N LEU A 177 19.71 16.50 21.32
CA LEU A 177 20.16 17.75 21.95
C LEU A 177 20.46 17.56 23.43
N ALA A 178 19.60 16.83 24.16
CA ALA A 178 19.83 16.53 25.57
C ALA A 178 21.09 15.68 25.80
N LYS A 179 21.36 14.71 24.92
CA LYS A 179 22.60 13.92 24.95
C LYS A 179 23.83 14.77 24.67
N LEU A 180 23.74 15.69 23.71
CA LEU A 180 24.83 16.62 23.42
C LEU A 180 25.11 17.56 24.60
N GLU A 181 24.07 18.06 25.27
CA GLU A 181 24.24 18.93 26.44
C GLU A 181 24.82 18.17 27.64
N SER A 182 24.39 16.92 27.86
CA SER A 182 24.99 16.04 28.87
C SER A 182 26.48 15.83 28.58
N LEU A 183 26.81 15.45 27.34
CA LEU A 183 28.20 15.23 26.94
C LEU A 183 29.05 16.50 27.09
N ARG A 184 28.48 17.66 26.74
CA ARG A 184 29.14 18.95 26.95
C ARG A 184 29.43 19.18 28.43
N SER A 185 28.45 18.98 29.31
CA SER A 185 28.63 19.15 30.75
C SER A 185 29.67 18.19 31.33
N ASP A 186 29.70 16.94 30.83
CA ASP A 186 30.69 15.95 31.25
C ASP A 186 32.11 16.39 30.87
N VAL A 187 32.30 16.90 29.65
CA VAL A 187 33.59 17.43 29.18
C VAL A 187 34.03 18.67 29.96
N GLU A 188 33.11 19.59 30.25
CA GLU A 188 33.41 20.78 31.07
C GLU A 188 33.87 20.38 32.48
N MET A 189 33.21 19.38 33.08
CA MET A 189 33.59 18.83 34.38
C MET A 189 34.97 18.15 34.34
N GLU A 190 35.24 17.29 33.35
CA GLU A 190 36.54 16.64 33.18
C GLU A 190 37.67 17.66 32.99
N THR A 191 37.41 18.74 32.25
CA THR A 191 38.39 19.83 32.05
C THR A 191 38.74 20.51 33.37
N LEU A 192 37.73 20.84 34.19
CA LEU A 192 37.94 21.42 35.53
C LEU A 192 38.74 20.48 36.46
N TYR A 193 38.49 19.17 36.40
CA TYR A 193 39.26 18.19 37.16
C TYR A 193 40.73 18.15 36.71
N LEU A 194 41.00 18.17 35.41
CA LEU A 194 42.36 18.19 34.87
C LEU A 194 43.10 19.48 35.26
N GLU A 195 42.44 20.64 35.19
CA GLU A 195 43.02 21.91 35.66
C GLU A 195 43.34 21.87 37.16
N THR A 196 42.46 21.28 37.97
CA THR A 196 42.68 21.14 39.42
C THR A 196 43.87 20.22 39.72
N ILE A 197 44.00 19.10 38.98
CA ILE A 197 45.14 18.19 39.11
C ILE A 197 46.43 18.89 38.69
N ASP A 198 46.43 19.68 37.62
CA ASP A 198 47.62 20.40 37.16
C ASP A 198 48.04 21.46 38.19
N GLN A 199 47.09 22.19 38.78
CA GLN A 199 47.35 23.12 39.88
C GLN A 199 47.89 22.41 41.13
N LEU A 200 47.35 21.25 41.48
CA LEU A 200 47.83 20.45 42.60
C LEU A 200 49.25 19.89 42.32
N SER A 201 49.50 19.48 41.09
CA SER A 201 50.79 18.96 40.62
C SER A 201 51.86 20.06 40.60
N GLN A 202 51.54 21.27 40.14
CA GLN A 202 52.40 22.44 40.26
C GLN A 202 52.70 22.77 41.71
N ARG A 203 51.68 22.79 42.58
CA ARG A 203 51.89 23.00 44.03
C ARG A 203 52.78 21.91 44.63
N ILE A 204 52.66 20.65 44.23
CA ILE A 204 53.53 19.55 44.66
C ILE A 204 54.96 19.70 44.14
N GLN A 205 55.14 20.17 42.90
CA GLN A 205 56.47 20.48 42.37
C GLN A 205 57.14 21.63 43.13
N ASP A 206 56.37 22.66 43.49
CA ASP A 206 56.84 23.83 44.23
C ASP A 206 57.09 23.53 45.72
N THR A 207 56.43 22.53 46.32
CA THR A 207 56.59 22.11 47.73
C THR A 207 57.67 21.05 47.98
N ASN A 208 58.72 21.00 47.15
CA ASN A 208 59.89 20.13 47.38
C ASN A 208 60.90 20.66 48.43
N THR A 209 60.44 21.42 49.42
CA THR A 209 61.25 21.82 50.59
C THR A 209 60.57 21.41 51.89
N VAL A 210 61.35 20.83 52.80
CA VAL A 210 60.94 20.12 54.03
C VAL A 210 60.08 20.95 55.02
N ASP A 211 59.97 22.27 54.82
CA ASP A 211 59.16 23.17 55.66
C ASP A 211 57.65 23.16 55.36
N ASP A 212 57.22 22.79 54.15
CA ASP A 212 55.80 22.92 53.72
C ASP A 212 54.91 21.73 54.12
N ALA A 213 55.49 20.60 54.51
CA ALA A 213 54.74 19.43 54.96
C ALA A 213 53.97 19.69 56.27
N GLU A 214 54.47 20.59 57.13
CA GLU A 214 53.84 20.94 58.41
C GLU A 214 52.65 21.91 58.24
N VAL A 215 52.67 22.74 57.20
CA VAL A 215 51.60 23.70 56.89
C VAL A 215 50.42 22.99 56.22
N LEU A 216 50.70 22.08 55.29
CA LEU A 216 49.68 21.25 54.62
C LEU A 216 48.92 20.34 55.60
N GLN A 217 49.59 19.81 56.62
CA GLN A 217 48.94 18.97 57.64
C GLN A 217 47.95 19.78 58.50
N LYS A 218 48.27 21.05 58.80
CA LYS A 218 47.35 21.96 59.52
C LYS A 218 46.18 22.41 58.66
N GLU A 219 46.38 22.58 57.36
CA GLU A 219 45.31 23.00 56.45
C GLU A 219 44.33 21.86 56.15
N LEU A 220 44.82 20.62 56.00
CA LEU A 220 43.98 19.42 55.88
C LEU A 220 43.12 19.18 57.13
N ASP A 221 43.67 19.39 58.33
CA ASP A 221 42.92 19.24 59.59
C ASP A 221 41.84 20.32 59.74
N LYS A 222 42.04 21.49 59.13
CA LYS A 222 41.07 22.58 59.08
C LYS A 222 39.95 22.32 58.07
N MET A 223 40.29 21.81 56.89
CA MET A 223 39.29 21.43 55.87
C MET A 223 38.48 20.20 56.29
N MET A 224 39.06 19.22 56.98
CA MET A 224 38.30 18.09 57.52
C MET A 224 37.30 18.52 58.61
N LYS A 225 37.63 19.52 59.42
CA LYS A 225 36.70 20.11 60.39
C LYS A 225 35.53 20.87 59.77
N GLU A 226 35.74 21.48 58.60
CA GLU A 226 34.68 22.17 57.87
C GLU A 226 33.75 21.19 57.11
N LEU A 227 34.19 19.95 56.88
CA LEU A 227 33.41 18.89 56.23
C LEU A 227 32.60 18.00 57.21
N GLU A 228 32.87 18.06 58.52
CA GLU A 228 32.09 17.36 59.56
C GLU A 228 30.94 18.19 60.17
N CYS A 229 30.65 19.39 59.64
CA CYS A 229 29.55 20.25 60.07
C CYS A 229 28.51 20.45 58.97
#